data_AF-A0A837L0J9-F1
#
_entry.id   AF-A0A837L0J9-F1
#
_cell.length_a   1.000
_cell.length_b   1.000
_cell.length_c   1.000
_cell.angle_alpha   90.00
_cell.angle_beta   90.00
_cell.angle_gamma   90.00
#
_symmetry.space_group_name_H-M   'P 1'
#
loop_
_entity.id
_entity.type
_entity.pdbx_description
1 polymer ?
#
loop_
_entity_poly.entity_id
_entity_poly.type
_entity_poly.pdbx_seq_one_letter_code
_entity_poly.pdbx_strand_id
1 'polypeptide(L)'
;MLTIHGPDLKPVLFLDNDKQGALNYFNHKWYRKQKTGSSVLEFSVYKKDLLGDSPLSHKYHVLNDQAFVSFVHKGKVQLLNIMKIDEDEKQIDCYCENLNLELLNEYCNAYKATKAMSFEEYLVQFDILNWGALTVGTNEVKDKKLTLEWTSQETKLARLLLIANNFDAEIEFETKLNFNHTFKQLIINIYKEYEEGKSYGVGRDKTDVILRYQKNISGIRKTVDKRQIYNAIRPYGKKTVKGERVISNPVTRKVTKTVGSNRTYLGGDIKYYGHTIKKANVQAIINYAVQYNILPSGIITQLYLESFWGDSTVGRRDNNWSGMTGGAQTRPSGVKVTTGMARPANEGGTYMHYASVDDFLKDYTYLLAKQGIYNVVGKKNLADYTKGLFRAGGAKYDYAAAGYQSYTNLMTNIRNGINKVTGNILDTIDKLWQTPVKPITAVNVARRATKTIQALNEATRLKGRRIGSGQCYALSGWYAKKLDGAWIDSSIGGIRGRIGGGMAAALIGTDYNWGQYGWKLDRSPNAGNLQAGGIYNVKANFGAPFYTTQWGHTGIIKSVSKTRVTVLEQNYAGRMYVMENSYEINAFARGLQTVCYPREIAQG
;
A
#
# COMPACT_ATOMS: atom_id res chain seq x y z
N MET A 1 -26.06 -8.55 36.17
CA MET A 1 -26.27 -9.95 35.73
C MET A 1 -25.93 -10.06 34.24
N LEU A 2 -25.12 -11.06 33.88
CA LEU A 2 -24.88 -11.48 32.50
C LEU A 2 -25.52 -12.85 32.29
N THR A 3 -26.09 -13.10 31.11
CA THR A 3 -26.60 -14.42 30.70
C THR A 3 -25.69 -14.97 29.62
N ILE A 4 -25.13 -16.16 29.84
CA ILE A 4 -24.33 -16.89 28.87
C ILE A 4 -25.25 -17.84 28.12
N HIS A 5 -25.11 -17.86 26.81
CA HIS A 5 -25.86 -18.71 25.91
C HIS A 5 -24.91 -19.66 25.20
N GLY A 6 -25.38 -20.88 24.95
CA GLY A 6 -24.65 -21.86 24.14
C GLY A 6 -24.68 -21.52 22.64
N PRO A 7 -24.10 -22.39 21.79
CA PRO A 7 -24.07 -22.19 20.34
C PRO A 7 -25.46 -22.14 19.70
N ASP A 8 -26.46 -22.74 20.34
CA ASP A 8 -27.87 -22.72 19.92
C ASP A 8 -28.65 -21.49 20.43
N LEU A 9 -27.94 -20.50 21.02
CA LEU A 9 -28.49 -19.26 21.57
C LEU A 9 -29.54 -19.47 22.67
N LYS A 10 -29.46 -20.61 23.38
CA LYS A 10 -30.22 -20.84 24.61
C LYS A 10 -29.39 -20.50 25.84
N PRO A 11 -30.02 -19.94 26.90
CA PRO A 11 -29.33 -19.69 28.16
C PRO A 11 -28.77 -20.99 28.76
N VAL A 12 -27.48 -20.99 29.10
CA VAL A 12 -26.79 -22.13 29.74
C VAL A 12 -26.20 -21.78 31.10
N LEU A 13 -25.95 -20.49 31.37
CA LEU A 13 -25.42 -20.03 32.66
C LEU A 13 -25.78 -18.57 32.93
N PHE A 14 -25.99 -18.24 34.20
CA PHE A 14 -26.16 -16.85 34.66
C PHE A 14 -24.95 -16.45 35.50
N LEU A 15 -24.31 -15.34 35.14
CA LEU A 15 -23.29 -14.69 35.97
C LEU A 15 -23.94 -13.58 36.77
N ASP A 16 -23.89 -13.71 38.09
CA ASP A 16 -24.60 -12.85 39.02
C ASP A 16 -23.70 -12.52 40.21
N ASN A 17 -23.38 -11.24 40.38
CA ASN A 17 -22.49 -10.78 41.45
C ASN A 17 -23.16 -10.75 42.82
N ASP A 18 -24.49 -10.77 42.85
CA ASP A 18 -25.27 -10.64 44.08
C ASP A 18 -25.68 -12.01 44.66
N LYS A 19 -25.39 -13.12 43.96
CA LYS A 19 -25.74 -14.48 44.37
C LYS A 19 -24.50 -15.31 44.75
N GLN A 20 -24.47 -15.77 45.99
CA GLN A 20 -23.34 -16.47 46.61
C GLN A 20 -23.01 -17.85 45.99
N GLY A 21 -23.97 -18.47 45.30
CA GLY A 21 -23.84 -19.76 44.60
C GLY A 21 -23.73 -19.68 43.07
N ALA A 22 -23.58 -18.48 42.51
CA ALA A 22 -23.38 -18.26 41.08
C ALA A 22 -21.91 -17.90 40.79
N LEU A 23 -21.51 -18.02 39.52
CA LEU A 23 -20.25 -17.43 39.07
C LEU A 23 -20.41 -15.90 39.04
N ASN A 24 -19.38 -15.21 39.53
CA ASN A 24 -19.34 -13.76 39.55
C ASN A 24 -18.40 -13.24 38.45
N TYR A 25 -18.63 -12.01 38.00
CA TYR A 25 -17.83 -11.33 36.99
C TYR A 25 -17.29 -10.00 37.50
N PHE A 26 -16.08 -9.64 37.09
CA PHE A 26 -15.39 -8.42 37.52
C PHE A 26 -14.66 -7.76 36.34
N ASN A 27 -14.03 -6.60 36.59
CA ASN A 27 -13.36 -5.77 35.57
C ASN A 27 -14.19 -5.50 34.32
N HIS A 28 -15.52 -5.52 34.46
CA HIS A 28 -16.39 -5.44 33.30
C HIS A 28 -16.39 -4.04 32.70
N LYS A 29 -16.33 -3.98 31.38
CA LYS A 29 -16.34 -2.73 30.63
C LYS A 29 -17.18 -2.89 29.38
N TRP A 30 -18.25 -2.11 29.32
CA TRP A 30 -19.06 -1.98 28.11
C TRP A 30 -18.82 -0.63 27.43
N TYR A 31 -18.61 -0.65 26.13
CA TYR A 31 -18.44 0.55 25.32
C TYR A 31 -18.79 0.29 23.86
N ARG A 32 -19.00 1.37 23.10
CA ARG A 32 -19.24 1.33 21.65
C ARG A 32 -18.00 1.76 20.88
N LYS A 33 -17.63 1.01 19.83
CA LYS A 33 -16.59 1.43 18.89
C LYS A 33 -17.24 2.31 17.81
N GLN A 34 -17.03 3.62 17.89
CA GLN A 34 -17.56 4.57 16.90
C GLN A 34 -17.21 4.18 15.46
N LYS A 35 -15.97 3.72 15.22
CA LYS A 35 -15.47 3.39 13.88
C LYS A 35 -16.21 2.22 13.21
N THR A 36 -16.72 1.26 13.98
CA THR A 36 -17.38 0.06 13.44
C THR A 36 -18.87 0.00 13.77
N GLY A 37 -19.39 0.93 14.58
CA GLY A 37 -20.77 0.90 15.06
C GLY A 37 -21.09 -0.26 16.03
N SER A 38 -20.07 -1.02 16.43
CA SER A 38 -20.22 -2.22 17.27
C SER A 38 -20.26 -1.90 18.77
N SER A 39 -20.87 -2.80 19.53
CA SER A 39 -20.87 -2.83 20.98
C SER A 39 -19.90 -3.91 21.47
N VAL A 40 -19.09 -3.57 22.46
CA VAL A 40 -18.09 -4.45 23.06
C VAL A 40 -18.35 -4.59 24.55
N LEU A 41 -18.24 -5.81 25.06
CA LEU A 41 -18.21 -6.13 26.48
C LEU A 41 -16.93 -6.90 26.78
N GLU A 42 -16.13 -6.39 27.70
CA GLU A 42 -15.00 -7.10 28.29
C GLU A 42 -15.37 -7.44 29.74
N PHE A 43 -15.09 -8.65 30.22
CA PHE A 43 -15.26 -9.04 31.62
C PHE A 43 -14.37 -10.23 31.99
N SER A 44 -14.10 -10.36 33.28
CA SER A 44 -13.30 -11.45 33.84
C SER A 44 -14.15 -12.30 34.78
N VAL A 45 -13.91 -13.61 34.84
CA VAL A 45 -14.56 -14.56 35.75
C VAL A 45 -13.49 -15.39 36.46
N TYR A 46 -13.60 -15.57 37.77
CA TYR A 46 -12.72 -16.47 38.50
C TYR A 46 -13.15 -17.92 38.30
N LYS A 47 -12.18 -18.82 38.13
CA LYS A 47 -12.40 -20.26 38.16
C LYS A 47 -12.70 -20.68 39.59
N LYS A 48 -13.96 -21.02 39.85
CA LYS A 48 -14.45 -21.45 41.15
C LYS A 48 -15.29 -22.70 40.98
N ASP A 49 -15.09 -23.65 41.87
CA ASP A 49 -15.93 -24.84 41.97
C ASP A 49 -17.31 -24.45 42.50
N LEU A 50 -18.34 -24.80 41.73
CA LEU A 50 -19.73 -24.64 42.10
C LEU A 50 -20.37 -25.98 42.43
N LEU A 51 -21.47 -25.93 43.17
CA LEU A 51 -22.29 -27.10 43.45
C LEU A 51 -22.77 -27.73 42.12
N GLY A 52 -22.42 -29.01 41.94
CA GLY A 52 -22.71 -29.79 40.73
C GLY A 52 -21.60 -29.79 39.67
N ASP A 53 -20.45 -29.17 39.93
CA ASP A 53 -19.25 -29.36 39.10
C ASP A 53 -18.65 -30.75 39.30
N SER A 54 -17.94 -31.24 38.30
CA SER A 54 -17.11 -32.44 38.37
C SER A 54 -15.67 -32.11 38.00
N PRO A 55 -14.69 -32.95 38.36
CA PRO A 55 -13.27 -32.70 38.06
C PRO A 55 -12.96 -32.42 36.58
N LEU A 56 -13.82 -32.89 35.65
CA LEU A 56 -13.65 -32.73 34.21
C LEU A 56 -14.64 -31.75 33.58
N SER A 57 -15.67 -31.32 34.31
CA SER A 57 -16.73 -30.45 33.79
C SER A 57 -17.13 -29.45 34.86
N HIS A 58 -16.59 -28.24 34.72
CA HIS A 58 -16.95 -27.11 35.56
C HIS A 58 -17.90 -26.19 34.79
N LYS A 59 -18.84 -25.55 35.50
CA LYS A 59 -19.82 -24.63 34.90
C LYS A 59 -19.17 -23.47 34.14
N TYR A 60 -17.97 -23.03 34.51
CA TYR A 60 -17.27 -21.97 33.78
C TYR A 60 -16.79 -22.39 32.38
N HIS A 61 -16.72 -23.69 32.05
CA HIS A 61 -16.33 -24.17 30.71
C HIS A 61 -17.33 -23.77 29.60
N VAL A 62 -18.53 -23.32 29.96
CA VAL A 62 -19.48 -22.74 28.99
C VAL A 62 -19.02 -21.38 28.46
N LEU A 63 -18.03 -20.75 29.09
CA LEU A 63 -17.34 -19.57 28.57
C LEU A 63 -16.29 -20.05 27.56
N ASN A 64 -16.72 -20.28 26.33
CA ASN A 64 -15.87 -20.71 25.22
C ASN A 64 -16.13 -19.86 23.97
N ASP A 65 -15.38 -20.12 22.90
CA ASP A 65 -15.41 -19.39 21.62
C ASP A 65 -16.68 -19.65 20.78
N GLN A 66 -17.59 -20.49 21.25
CA GLN A 66 -18.89 -20.74 20.64
C GLN A 66 -20.05 -20.14 21.44
N ALA A 67 -19.77 -19.51 22.57
CA ALA A 67 -20.78 -18.99 23.48
C ALA A 67 -21.09 -17.50 23.22
N PHE A 68 -22.29 -17.10 23.62
CA PHE A 68 -22.73 -15.71 23.55
C PHE A 68 -23.02 -15.17 24.94
N VAL A 69 -22.90 -13.86 25.11
CA VAL A 69 -23.26 -13.17 26.35
C VAL A 69 -24.35 -12.14 26.07
N SER A 70 -25.36 -12.08 26.92
CA SER A 70 -26.36 -11.03 26.88
C SER A 70 -26.56 -10.32 28.22
N PHE A 71 -26.96 -9.06 28.15
CA PHE A 71 -27.36 -8.27 29.32
C PHE A 71 -28.31 -7.15 28.92
N VAL A 72 -29.01 -6.57 29.90
CA VAL A 72 -29.89 -5.42 29.68
C VAL A 72 -29.17 -4.15 30.10
N HIS A 73 -29.12 -3.17 29.19
CA HIS A 73 -28.62 -1.83 29.48
C HIS A 73 -29.64 -0.79 29.03
N LYS A 74 -30.11 0.03 29.98
CA LYS A 74 -31.12 1.09 29.74
C LYS A 74 -32.36 0.57 28.99
N GLY A 75 -32.87 -0.59 29.41
CA GLY A 75 -34.06 -1.22 28.82
C GLY A 75 -33.83 -1.88 27.45
N LYS A 76 -32.62 -1.82 26.88
CA LYS A 76 -32.26 -2.52 25.65
C LYS A 76 -31.42 -3.75 25.95
N VAL A 77 -31.76 -4.87 25.32
CA VAL A 77 -30.94 -6.08 25.37
C VAL A 77 -29.71 -5.89 24.48
N GLN A 78 -28.55 -6.28 24.99
CA GLN A 78 -27.31 -6.43 24.24
C GLN A 78 -27.00 -7.92 24.17
N LEU A 79 -26.73 -8.45 22.98
CA LEU A 79 -26.23 -9.81 22.78
C LEU A 79 -24.90 -9.70 22.01
N LEU A 80 -23.87 -10.38 22.50
CA LEU A 80 -22.52 -10.31 21.98
C LEU A 80 -21.95 -11.73 21.87
N ASN A 81 -21.20 -11.98 20.82
CA ASN A 81 -20.42 -13.21 20.67
C ASN A 81 -19.16 -13.13 21.53
N ILE A 82 -18.75 -14.22 22.19
CA ILE A 82 -17.43 -14.31 22.84
C ILE A 82 -16.37 -14.55 21.76
N MET A 83 -15.64 -13.49 21.44
CA MET A 83 -14.72 -13.47 20.29
C MET A 83 -13.30 -13.90 20.65
N LYS A 84 -12.88 -13.68 21.91
CA LYS A 84 -11.58 -14.10 22.43
C LYS A 84 -11.72 -14.43 23.91
N ILE A 85 -11.04 -15.50 24.30
CA ILE A 85 -10.79 -15.85 25.69
C ILE A 85 -9.29 -15.81 25.95
N ASP A 86 -8.91 -15.27 27.11
CA ASP A 86 -7.58 -15.36 27.67
C ASP A 86 -7.73 -16.01 29.05
N GLU A 87 -7.07 -17.14 29.30
CA GLU A 87 -7.34 -17.97 30.46
C GLU A 87 -6.04 -18.40 31.13
N ASP A 88 -5.98 -18.27 32.45
CA ASP A 88 -4.90 -18.78 33.30
C ASP A 88 -5.44 -19.76 34.34
N GLU A 89 -4.64 -20.19 35.31
CA GLU A 89 -5.07 -21.16 36.32
C GLU A 89 -6.16 -20.63 37.29
N LYS A 90 -6.42 -19.31 37.32
CA LYS A 90 -7.32 -18.66 38.28
C LYS A 90 -8.52 -17.96 37.64
N GLN A 91 -8.42 -17.50 36.39
CA GLN A 91 -9.45 -16.69 35.77
C GLN A 91 -9.58 -16.89 34.26
N ILE A 92 -10.72 -16.44 33.74
CA ILE A 92 -11.10 -16.41 32.32
C ILE A 92 -11.46 -14.97 31.97
N ASP A 93 -10.72 -14.38 31.05
CA ASP A 93 -10.97 -13.05 30.50
C ASP A 93 -11.70 -13.17 29.15
N CYS A 94 -12.91 -12.62 29.07
CA CYS A 94 -13.78 -12.69 27.91
C CYS A 94 -13.81 -11.34 27.18
N TYR A 95 -13.50 -11.35 25.89
CA TYR A 95 -13.71 -10.24 24.96
C TYR A 95 -14.89 -10.55 24.06
N CYS A 96 -15.95 -9.73 24.13
CA CYS A 96 -17.21 -9.99 23.44
C CYS A 96 -17.61 -8.84 22.51
N GLU A 97 -18.15 -9.15 21.33
CA GLU A 97 -18.56 -8.16 20.32
C GLU A 97 -19.91 -8.55 19.69
N ASN A 98 -20.79 -7.57 19.43
CA ASN A 98 -22.12 -7.80 18.84
C ASN A 98 -22.10 -7.98 17.31
N LEU A 99 -20.93 -8.04 16.70
CA LEU A 99 -20.76 -8.28 15.27
C LEU A 99 -20.78 -9.78 15.00
N ASN A 100 -21.48 -10.18 13.94
CA ASN A 100 -21.49 -11.58 13.54
C ASN A 100 -20.17 -11.98 12.86
N LEU A 101 -19.75 -13.24 13.01
CA LEU A 101 -18.49 -13.75 12.50
C LEU A 101 -18.40 -13.63 10.98
N GLU A 102 -19.50 -13.71 10.25
CA GLU A 102 -19.54 -13.56 8.79
C GLU A 102 -19.25 -12.11 8.37
N LEU A 103 -19.74 -11.11 9.12
CA LEU A 103 -19.36 -9.73 8.87
C LEU A 103 -17.85 -9.53 9.04
N LEU A 104 -17.25 -10.24 10.00
CA LEU A 104 -15.83 -10.15 10.31
C LEU A 104 -14.95 -10.98 9.38
N ASN A 105 -15.39 -12.17 8.98
CA ASN A 105 -14.55 -13.21 8.37
C ASN A 105 -14.92 -13.50 6.91
N GLU A 106 -16.17 -13.28 6.49
CA GLU A 106 -16.54 -13.48 5.09
C GLU A 106 -16.16 -12.27 4.24
N TYR A 107 -15.93 -12.55 2.97
CA TYR A 107 -15.35 -11.60 2.04
C TYR A 107 -16.32 -11.25 0.91
N CYS A 108 -16.40 -9.97 0.60
CA CYS A 108 -16.97 -9.45 -0.64
C CYS A 108 -15.86 -9.32 -1.68
N ASN A 109 -16.02 -9.96 -2.83
CA ASN A 109 -15.10 -9.79 -3.95
C ASN A 109 -15.14 -8.35 -4.53
N ALA A 110 -14.20 -8.09 -5.43
CA ALA A 110 -14.26 -6.89 -6.26
C ALA A 110 -15.59 -6.87 -7.03
N TYR A 111 -16.22 -5.69 -7.10
CA TYR A 111 -17.53 -5.53 -7.70
C TYR A 111 -17.65 -4.14 -8.31
N LYS A 112 -18.19 -4.07 -9.52
CA LYS A 112 -18.48 -2.82 -10.22
C LYS A 112 -19.97 -2.79 -10.52
N ALA A 113 -20.70 -1.88 -9.88
CA ALA A 113 -22.11 -1.70 -10.16
C ALA A 113 -22.31 -1.25 -11.62
N THR A 114 -23.18 -1.94 -12.34
CA THR A 114 -23.55 -1.58 -13.73
C THR A 114 -24.66 -0.55 -13.79
N LYS A 115 -25.32 -0.28 -12.66
CA LYS A 115 -26.42 0.68 -12.50
C LYS A 115 -26.35 1.36 -11.12
N ALA A 116 -27.05 2.47 -10.97
CA ALA A 116 -27.23 3.10 -9.67
C ALA A 116 -28.10 2.21 -8.76
N MET A 117 -27.64 2.00 -7.53
CA MET A 117 -28.27 1.12 -6.53
C MET A 117 -28.42 1.86 -5.20
N SER A 118 -29.46 1.54 -4.43
CA SER A 118 -29.68 2.00 -3.06
C SER A 118 -28.75 1.31 -2.07
N PHE A 119 -28.69 1.81 -0.84
CA PHE A 119 -27.92 1.18 0.24
C PHE A 119 -28.30 -0.29 0.43
N GLU A 120 -29.61 -0.58 0.49
CA GLU A 120 -30.14 -1.93 0.70
C GLU A 120 -29.85 -2.84 -0.49
N GLU A 121 -29.97 -2.32 -1.72
CA GLU A 121 -29.61 -3.08 -2.93
C GLU A 121 -28.13 -3.51 -2.91
N TYR A 122 -27.23 -2.69 -2.36
CA TYR A 122 -25.84 -3.10 -2.14
C TYR A 122 -25.70 -4.18 -1.06
N LEU A 123 -26.46 -4.12 0.03
CA LEU A 123 -26.41 -5.16 1.07
C LEU A 123 -26.91 -6.51 0.54
N VAL A 124 -27.97 -6.50 -0.27
CA VAL A 124 -28.46 -7.71 -0.96
C VAL A 124 -27.42 -8.23 -1.95
N GLN A 125 -26.84 -7.34 -2.77
CA GLN A 125 -25.83 -7.71 -3.78
C GLN A 125 -24.59 -8.39 -3.19
N PHE A 126 -24.22 -8.03 -1.96
CA PHE A 126 -23.08 -8.61 -1.24
C PHE A 126 -23.48 -9.71 -0.27
N ASP A 127 -24.73 -10.17 -0.32
CA ASP A 127 -25.21 -11.25 0.54
C ASP A 127 -25.02 -10.93 2.04
N ILE A 128 -25.16 -9.66 2.39
CA ILE A 128 -25.02 -9.15 3.76
C ILE A 128 -26.34 -9.36 4.54
N LEU A 129 -27.49 -9.35 3.86
CA LEU A 129 -28.81 -9.51 4.48
C LEU A 129 -29.31 -10.97 4.54
N ASN A 130 -28.75 -11.87 3.72
CA ASN A 130 -29.34 -13.20 3.50
C ASN A 130 -29.01 -14.23 4.59
N TRP A 131 -27.95 -14.04 5.38
CA TRP A 131 -27.50 -15.06 6.34
C TRP A 131 -27.09 -14.42 7.67
N GLY A 132 -27.61 -14.96 8.78
CA GLY A 132 -27.36 -14.46 10.16
C GLY A 132 -28.43 -13.54 10.74
N ALA A 133 -29.65 -13.53 10.17
CA ALA A 133 -30.78 -12.72 10.63
C ALA A 133 -30.50 -11.21 10.72
N LEU A 134 -29.61 -10.69 9.86
CA LEU A 134 -29.36 -9.26 9.74
C LEU A 134 -30.46 -8.63 8.88
N THR A 135 -31.28 -7.78 9.50
CA THR A 135 -32.37 -7.05 8.84
C THR A 135 -32.10 -5.55 8.85
N VAL A 136 -32.55 -4.85 7.82
CA VAL A 136 -32.50 -3.38 7.82
C VAL A 136 -33.63 -2.85 8.69
N GLY A 137 -33.29 -1.97 9.63
CA GLY A 137 -34.23 -1.25 10.48
C GLY A 137 -34.53 0.13 9.91
N THR A 138 -34.23 1.17 10.68
CA THR A 138 -34.33 2.55 10.19
C THR A 138 -33.36 2.75 9.02
N ASN A 139 -33.81 3.38 7.93
CA ASN A 139 -32.96 3.75 6.81
C ASN A 139 -33.29 5.16 6.31
N GLU A 140 -32.50 6.14 6.74
CA GLU A 140 -32.70 7.55 6.40
C GLU A 140 -32.12 7.95 5.03
N VAL A 141 -31.35 7.05 4.40
CA VAL A 141 -30.73 7.27 3.08
C VAL A 141 -31.36 6.39 1.99
N LYS A 142 -32.55 5.83 2.26
CA LYS A 142 -33.28 4.91 1.37
C LYS A 142 -33.48 5.43 -0.06
N ASP A 143 -33.65 6.75 -0.22
CA ASP A 143 -33.93 7.40 -1.50
C ASP A 143 -32.65 7.69 -2.31
N LYS A 144 -31.47 7.67 -1.65
CA LYS A 144 -30.18 7.90 -2.32
C LYS A 144 -29.79 6.67 -3.12
N LYS A 145 -29.31 6.86 -4.34
CA LYS A 145 -28.77 5.79 -5.19
C LYS A 145 -27.43 6.19 -5.77
N LEU A 146 -26.45 5.30 -5.71
CA LEU A 146 -25.09 5.52 -6.18
C LEU A 146 -24.62 4.38 -7.07
N THR A 147 -23.72 4.68 -8.01
CA THR A 147 -23.02 3.66 -8.81
C THR A 147 -21.60 3.54 -8.26
N LEU A 148 -21.36 2.49 -7.47
CA LEU A 148 -20.13 2.29 -6.71
C LEU A 148 -19.29 1.16 -7.32
N GLU A 149 -17.98 1.27 -7.14
CA GLU A 149 -16.99 0.30 -7.62
C GLU A 149 -15.97 0.01 -6.53
N TRP A 150 -15.72 -1.29 -6.30
CA TRP A 150 -14.70 -1.79 -5.40
C TRP A 150 -13.76 -2.70 -6.19
N THR A 151 -12.47 -2.37 -6.18
CA THR A 151 -11.45 -3.05 -6.99
C THR A 151 -10.68 -4.14 -6.22
N SER A 152 -11.04 -4.36 -4.96
CA SER A 152 -10.42 -5.35 -4.08
C SER A 152 -11.44 -6.16 -3.30
N GLN A 153 -11.03 -7.34 -2.86
CA GLN A 153 -11.77 -8.15 -1.91
C GLN A 153 -11.59 -7.57 -0.50
N GLU A 154 -12.67 -7.47 0.26
CA GLU A 154 -12.72 -6.92 1.61
C GLU A 154 -13.67 -7.74 2.46
N THR A 155 -13.58 -7.67 3.79
CA THR A 155 -14.57 -8.33 4.65
C THR A 155 -15.95 -7.69 4.45
N LYS A 156 -17.02 -8.44 4.70
CA LYS A 156 -18.40 -7.94 4.61
C LYS A 156 -18.61 -6.69 5.48
N LEU A 157 -18.01 -6.63 6.67
CA LEU A 157 -18.02 -5.44 7.53
C LEU A 157 -17.30 -4.24 6.90
N ALA A 158 -16.10 -4.45 6.34
CA ALA A 158 -15.36 -3.38 5.70
C ALA A 158 -16.12 -2.84 4.48
N ARG A 159 -16.73 -3.74 3.68
CA ARG A 159 -17.59 -3.38 2.56
C ARG A 159 -18.80 -2.57 3.01
N LEU A 160 -19.48 -3.01 4.07
CA LEU A 160 -20.61 -2.30 4.67
C LEU A 160 -20.23 -0.89 5.16
N LEU A 161 -19.11 -0.73 5.86
CA LEU A 161 -18.64 0.58 6.32
C LEU A 161 -18.28 1.51 5.16
N LEU A 162 -17.72 0.98 4.06
CA LEU A 162 -17.47 1.76 2.85
C LEU A 162 -18.76 2.18 2.16
N ILE A 163 -19.77 1.31 2.11
CA ILE A 163 -21.10 1.67 1.61
C ILE A 163 -21.65 2.82 2.46
N ALA A 164 -21.63 2.69 3.79
CA ALA A 164 -22.11 3.73 4.69
C ALA A 164 -21.42 5.09 4.45
N ASN A 165 -20.09 5.11 4.36
CA ASN A 165 -19.34 6.32 4.08
C ASN A 165 -19.70 6.95 2.72
N ASN A 166 -19.85 6.17 1.64
CA ASN A 166 -20.23 6.72 0.33
C ASN A 166 -21.65 7.29 0.31
N PHE A 167 -22.53 6.75 1.16
CA PHE A 167 -23.89 7.22 1.31
C PHE A 167 -24.00 8.40 2.29
N ASP A 168 -22.89 8.88 2.86
CA ASP A 168 -22.85 9.89 3.93
C ASP A 168 -23.76 9.46 5.10
N ALA A 169 -23.57 8.21 5.54
CA ALA A 169 -24.40 7.55 6.52
C ALA A 169 -23.59 6.95 7.68
N GLU A 170 -24.19 6.93 8.86
CA GLU A 170 -23.71 6.22 10.04
C GLU A 170 -24.56 4.97 10.30
N ILE A 171 -23.95 3.92 10.85
CA ILE A 171 -24.63 2.64 11.11
C ILE A 171 -24.62 2.28 12.60
N GLU A 172 -25.72 1.69 13.07
CA GLU A 172 -25.86 1.12 14.40
C GLU A 172 -26.37 -0.32 14.30
N PHE A 173 -25.74 -1.23 15.03
CA PHE A 173 -26.25 -2.59 15.21
C PHE A 173 -27.09 -2.69 16.48
N GLU A 174 -28.32 -3.18 16.36
CA GLU A 174 -29.23 -3.49 17.47
C GLU A 174 -29.62 -4.96 17.44
N THR A 175 -29.38 -5.69 18.54
CA THR A 175 -29.84 -7.07 18.66
C THR A 175 -31.17 -7.14 19.39
N LYS A 176 -32.11 -7.94 18.87
CA LYS A 176 -33.36 -8.27 19.55
C LYS A 176 -33.38 -9.73 19.96
N LEU A 177 -33.89 -9.99 21.16
CA LEU A 177 -34.18 -11.32 21.68
C LEU A 177 -35.70 -11.53 21.78
N ASN A 178 -36.12 -12.78 21.86
CA ASN A 178 -37.47 -13.17 22.27
C ASN A 178 -37.62 -13.02 23.80
N PHE A 179 -38.86 -13.12 24.30
CA PHE A 179 -39.14 -13.04 25.74
C PHE A 179 -38.44 -14.13 26.56
N ASN A 180 -38.23 -15.31 25.96
CA ASN A 180 -37.49 -16.43 26.55
C ASN A 180 -35.96 -16.31 26.40
N HIS A 181 -35.46 -15.12 26.08
CA HIS A 181 -34.03 -14.81 25.90
C HIS A 181 -33.31 -15.52 24.74
N THR A 182 -34.02 -16.21 23.84
CA THR A 182 -33.40 -16.72 22.61
C THR A 182 -33.21 -15.59 21.61
N PHE A 183 -32.21 -15.72 20.72
CA PHE A 183 -32.00 -14.76 19.64
C PHE A 183 -33.21 -14.64 18.72
N LYS A 184 -33.54 -13.40 18.32
CA LYS A 184 -34.64 -13.10 17.40
C LYS A 184 -34.11 -12.56 16.07
N GLN A 185 -33.37 -11.46 16.10
CA GLN A 185 -32.77 -10.86 14.91
C GLN A 185 -31.68 -9.85 15.27
N LEU A 186 -30.76 -9.63 14.33
CA LEU A 186 -29.82 -8.52 14.34
C LEU A 186 -30.33 -7.45 13.39
N ILE A 187 -30.36 -6.20 13.83
CA ILE A 187 -30.87 -5.07 13.05
C ILE A 187 -29.72 -4.14 12.75
N ILE A 188 -29.58 -3.74 11.49
CA ILE A 188 -28.76 -2.60 11.11
C ILE A 188 -29.66 -1.38 10.88
N ASN A 189 -29.45 -0.35 11.70
CA ASN A 189 -30.05 0.96 11.49
C ASN A 189 -29.04 1.86 10.76
N ILE A 190 -29.53 2.60 9.78
CA ILE A 190 -28.77 3.46 8.87
C ILE A 190 -29.32 4.88 9.01
N TYR A 191 -28.50 5.77 9.55
CA TYR A 191 -28.83 7.18 9.77
C TYR A 191 -28.00 8.06 8.86
N LYS A 192 -28.48 9.25 8.50
CA LYS A 192 -27.64 10.24 7.80
C LYS A 192 -26.51 10.68 8.72
N GLU A 193 -25.31 10.90 8.20
CA GLU A 193 -24.17 11.42 8.97
C GLU A 193 -24.56 12.69 9.75
N TYR A 194 -23.94 12.89 10.92
CA TYR A 194 -24.18 14.08 11.72
C TYR A 194 -23.89 15.36 10.93
N GLU A 195 -24.88 16.25 10.87
CA GLU A 195 -24.75 17.59 10.33
C GLU A 195 -25.50 18.56 11.23
N GLU A 196 -24.79 19.54 11.80
CA GLU A 196 -25.35 20.50 12.76
C GLU A 196 -26.61 21.17 12.20
N GLY A 197 -27.72 21.05 12.96
CA GLY A 197 -29.02 21.61 12.59
C GLY A 197 -29.78 20.88 11.47
N LYS A 198 -29.26 19.77 10.94
CA LYS A 198 -29.91 18.98 9.86
C LYS A 198 -30.06 17.49 10.15
N SER A 199 -29.06 16.88 10.77
CA SER A 199 -29.05 15.44 11.09
C SER A 199 -28.27 15.20 12.38
N TYR A 200 -28.78 14.29 13.22
CA TYR A 200 -28.13 13.93 14.48
C TYR A 200 -27.21 12.71 14.38
N GLY A 201 -27.14 12.04 13.22
CA GLY A 201 -26.37 10.80 13.08
C GLY A 201 -26.97 9.67 13.90
N VAL A 202 -26.10 8.75 14.33
CA VAL A 202 -26.41 7.79 15.41
C VAL A 202 -26.53 8.51 16.76
N GLY A 203 -25.96 9.73 16.87
CA GLY A 203 -26.12 10.59 18.02
C GLY A 203 -27.56 11.04 18.24
N ARG A 204 -27.88 11.42 19.47
CA ARG A 204 -29.15 12.11 19.79
C ARG A 204 -28.84 13.37 20.56
N ASP A 205 -29.62 14.41 20.32
CA ASP A 205 -29.59 15.58 21.17
C ASP A 205 -29.90 15.16 22.63
N LYS A 206 -29.02 15.59 23.52
CA LYS A 206 -29.10 15.37 24.96
C LYS A 206 -29.05 16.69 25.73
N THR A 207 -29.71 17.70 25.17
CA THR A 207 -30.00 18.98 25.83
C THR A 207 -30.75 18.82 27.15
N ASP A 208 -31.43 17.69 27.37
CA ASP A 208 -32.02 17.28 28.66
C ASP A 208 -30.98 16.94 29.75
N VAL A 209 -29.73 16.62 29.36
CA VAL A 209 -28.66 16.21 30.28
C VAL A 209 -27.64 17.33 30.47
N ILE A 210 -27.81 18.09 31.56
CA ILE A 210 -26.83 19.11 31.94
C ILE A 210 -25.68 18.46 32.72
N LEU A 211 -24.47 18.46 32.14
CA LEU A 211 -23.25 18.03 32.83
C LEU A 211 -22.76 19.13 33.79
N ARG A 212 -22.80 18.86 35.10
CA ARG A 212 -22.35 19.74 36.18
C ARG A 212 -21.22 19.08 36.96
N TYR A 213 -20.10 19.79 37.06
CA TYR A 213 -18.96 19.39 37.88
C TYR A 213 -19.38 19.14 39.33
N GLN A 214 -18.90 18.04 39.92
CA GLN A 214 -19.26 17.56 41.27
C GLN A 214 -20.72 17.12 41.48
N LYS A 215 -21.56 17.15 40.45
CA LYS A 215 -22.91 16.56 40.50
C LYS A 215 -22.97 15.26 39.72
N ASN A 216 -22.66 15.31 38.43
CA ASN A 216 -22.75 14.16 37.52
C ASN A 216 -21.46 13.91 36.71
N ILE A 217 -20.40 14.71 36.93
CA ILE A 217 -19.05 14.45 36.43
C ILE A 217 -17.99 14.82 37.48
N SER A 218 -16.93 14.01 37.60
CA SER A 218 -15.83 14.21 38.55
C SER A 218 -14.70 15.09 38.03
N GLY A 219 -14.67 15.39 36.73
CA GLY A 219 -13.63 16.18 36.09
C GLY A 219 -13.84 16.31 34.59
N ILE A 220 -13.34 17.40 34.01
CA ILE A 220 -13.33 17.64 32.56
C ILE A 220 -11.88 17.74 32.12
N ARG A 221 -11.49 16.91 31.15
CA ARG A 221 -10.20 17.05 30.47
C ARG A 221 -10.45 17.47 29.02
N LYS A 222 -10.08 18.71 28.69
CA LYS A 222 -10.11 19.22 27.31
C LYS A 222 -8.75 19.02 26.65
N THR A 223 -8.73 18.35 25.52
CA THR A 223 -7.54 18.26 24.65
C THR A 223 -7.84 19.03 23.38
N VAL A 224 -7.04 20.05 23.06
CA VAL A 224 -7.18 20.84 21.82
C VAL A 224 -5.97 20.57 20.95
N ASP A 225 -6.22 20.10 19.74
CA ASP A 225 -5.19 19.86 18.74
C ASP A 225 -5.50 20.65 17.46
N LYS A 226 -4.77 21.75 17.24
CA LYS A 226 -4.94 22.62 16.07
C LYS A 226 -4.18 22.14 14.83
N ARG A 227 -3.43 21.03 14.93
CA ARG A 227 -2.54 20.56 13.84
C ARG A 227 -3.28 20.07 12.59
N GLN A 228 -4.60 19.84 12.70
CA GLN A 228 -5.48 19.38 11.61
C GLN A 228 -6.48 20.48 11.18
N ILE A 229 -6.28 21.74 11.59
CA ILE A 229 -7.10 22.85 11.11
C ILE A 229 -6.60 23.26 9.73
N TYR A 230 -7.50 23.25 8.74
CA TYR A 230 -7.27 23.75 7.39
C TYR A 230 -8.21 24.92 7.13
N ASN A 231 -7.70 26.02 6.57
CA ASN A 231 -8.50 27.21 6.21
C ASN A 231 -9.02 27.15 4.76
N ALA A 232 -8.57 26.17 3.98
CA ALA A 232 -9.03 25.93 2.63
C ALA A 232 -8.93 24.45 2.29
N ILE A 233 -9.93 23.95 1.57
CA ILE A 233 -9.96 22.61 1.01
C ILE A 233 -10.13 22.76 -0.51
N ARG A 234 -9.28 22.07 -1.29
CA ARG A 234 -9.45 21.92 -2.74
C ARG A 234 -9.80 20.46 -3.05
N PRO A 235 -11.08 20.13 -3.23
CA PRO A 235 -11.46 18.79 -3.65
C PRO A 235 -11.10 18.59 -5.13
N TYR A 236 -10.50 17.44 -5.45
CA TYR A 236 -10.24 17.02 -6.84
C TYR A 236 -11.12 15.80 -7.15
N GLY A 237 -12.10 15.98 -8.03
CA GLY A 237 -12.84 14.86 -8.63
C GLY A 237 -12.16 14.37 -9.92
N LYS A 238 -12.27 13.08 -10.23
CA LYS A 238 -11.94 12.56 -11.56
C LYS A 238 -13.19 12.56 -12.43
N LYS A 239 -13.16 13.24 -13.58
CA LYS A 239 -14.00 12.87 -14.73
C LYS A 239 -13.63 11.44 -15.12
N THR A 240 -14.60 10.56 -15.36
CA THR A 240 -14.33 9.16 -15.72
C THR A 240 -13.39 9.09 -16.92
N VAL A 241 -12.17 8.65 -16.66
CA VAL A 241 -11.21 8.18 -17.66
C VAL A 241 -10.61 6.90 -17.07
N LYS A 242 -10.77 5.79 -17.81
CA LYS A 242 -10.27 4.45 -17.44
C LYS A 242 -8.76 4.50 -17.12
N GLY A 243 -8.34 3.90 -15.99
CA GLY A 243 -6.91 3.70 -15.70
C GLY A 243 -6.59 2.97 -14.38
N GLU A 244 -5.84 1.87 -14.51
CA GLU A 244 -5.44 0.87 -13.49
C GLU A 244 -3.92 0.91 -13.12
N ARG A 245 -3.54 -0.02 -12.21
CA ARG A 245 -2.31 -0.31 -11.40
C ARG A 245 -1.00 -0.72 -12.13
N VAL A 246 0.07 -1.03 -11.37
CA VAL A 246 1.45 -1.48 -11.78
C VAL A 246 1.66 -2.99 -11.48
N ILE A 247 2.64 -3.73 -12.10
CA ILE A 247 3.40 -4.97 -11.65
C ILE A 247 4.94 -4.91 -11.84
N SER A 248 5.70 -5.39 -10.83
CA SER A 248 7.18 -5.48 -10.70
C SER A 248 7.70 -6.91 -10.46
N ASN A 249 8.93 -7.26 -10.90
CA ASN A 249 9.96 -8.09 -10.18
C ASN A 249 11.33 -8.13 -10.96
N PRO A 250 12.44 -8.72 -10.44
CA PRO A 250 13.32 -8.40 -9.30
C PRO A 250 14.70 -7.84 -9.74
N VAL A 251 15.50 -7.38 -8.76
CA VAL A 251 16.92 -6.94 -8.83
C VAL A 251 17.14 -5.43 -9.03
N THR A 252 17.62 -4.80 -7.94
CA THR A 252 18.06 -3.41 -7.71
C THR A 252 16.98 -2.34 -7.42
N ARG A 253 17.01 -1.81 -6.19
CA ARG A 253 16.20 -0.70 -5.65
C ARG A 253 17.11 0.50 -5.34
N LYS A 254 16.68 1.72 -5.75
CA LYS A 254 16.84 3.09 -5.15
C LYS A 254 16.76 4.13 -6.31
N VAL A 255 16.10 5.30 -6.31
CA VAL A 255 15.29 6.16 -5.40
C VAL A 255 14.36 7.05 -6.30
N THR A 256 13.30 7.56 -5.66
CA THR A 256 12.23 8.55 -5.97
C THR A 256 12.53 9.75 -6.89
N LYS A 257 11.67 10.09 -7.88
CA LYS A 257 10.59 11.13 -7.90
C LYS A 257 10.09 11.48 -9.34
N THR A 258 8.77 11.76 -9.44
CA THR A 258 8.03 12.54 -10.47
C THR A 258 7.55 11.85 -11.77
N VAL A 259 6.21 11.66 -11.81
CA VAL A 259 5.23 11.72 -12.94
C VAL A 259 5.65 11.15 -14.31
N GLY A 260 4.98 10.07 -14.76
CA GLY A 260 5.01 9.63 -16.18
C GLY A 260 4.65 8.15 -16.38
N SER A 261 3.85 7.89 -17.41
CA SER A 261 3.34 6.60 -17.89
C SER A 261 4.42 5.66 -18.46
N ASN A 262 5.19 4.93 -17.62
CA ASN A 262 6.30 4.12 -18.14
C ASN A 262 6.14 2.62 -17.83
N ARG A 263 5.94 1.80 -18.88
CA ARG A 263 6.39 0.40 -18.86
C ARG A 263 7.93 0.47 -18.92
N THR A 264 8.59 0.39 -17.78
CA THR A 264 10.03 0.66 -17.70
C THR A 264 10.82 -0.45 -18.40
N TYR A 265 11.53 -0.09 -19.46
CA TYR A 265 12.50 -0.89 -20.18
C TYR A 265 13.76 -1.05 -19.33
N LEU A 266 14.01 -2.28 -18.91
CA LEU A 266 15.16 -2.64 -18.08
C LEU A 266 16.38 -3.05 -18.92
N GLY A 267 16.21 -3.24 -20.22
CA GLY A 267 17.33 -3.50 -21.12
C GLY A 267 18.28 -2.31 -21.24
N GLY A 268 19.49 -2.60 -21.73
CA GLY A 268 20.46 -1.57 -22.09
C GLY A 268 20.17 -0.97 -23.47
N ASP A 269 21.15 -0.21 -23.97
CA ASP A 269 21.16 0.21 -25.37
C ASP A 269 21.01 -1.02 -26.30
N ILE A 270 20.20 -0.90 -27.35
CA ILE A 270 20.06 -1.96 -28.36
C ILE A 270 21.07 -1.67 -29.47
N LYS A 271 21.89 -2.66 -29.82
CA LYS A 271 22.92 -2.56 -30.85
C LYS A 271 22.64 -3.55 -31.97
N TYR A 272 22.73 -3.10 -33.22
CA TYR A 272 22.54 -3.95 -34.40
C TYR A 272 23.29 -3.36 -35.61
N TYR A 273 24.15 -4.18 -36.25
CA TYR A 273 25.03 -3.79 -37.36
C TYR A 273 25.74 -2.44 -37.16
N GLY A 274 26.44 -2.27 -36.03
CA GLY A 274 27.23 -1.06 -35.77
C GLY A 274 26.43 0.16 -35.29
N HIS A 275 25.10 0.14 -35.39
CA HIS A 275 24.25 1.24 -34.95
C HIS A 275 23.63 0.95 -33.57
N THR A 276 23.32 2.00 -32.81
CA THR A 276 22.86 1.90 -31.41
C THR A 276 21.68 2.82 -31.14
N ILE A 277 20.57 2.27 -30.64
CA ILE A 277 19.51 3.07 -30.02
C ILE A 277 19.69 3.10 -28.50
N LYS A 278 19.73 4.31 -27.95
CA LYS A 278 19.91 4.54 -26.52
C LYS A 278 18.71 4.03 -25.73
N LYS A 279 18.98 3.47 -24.55
CA LYS A 279 17.96 3.03 -23.59
C LYS A 279 16.85 4.06 -23.37
N ALA A 280 17.20 5.34 -23.25
CA ALA A 280 16.25 6.42 -23.06
C ALA A 280 15.25 6.55 -24.23
N ASN A 281 15.72 6.37 -25.47
CA ASN A 281 14.88 6.44 -26.66
C ASN A 281 14.02 5.18 -26.83
N VAL A 282 14.55 4.00 -26.48
CA VAL A 282 13.75 2.76 -26.40
C VAL A 282 12.61 2.93 -25.37
N GLN A 283 12.92 3.50 -24.20
CA GLN A 283 11.93 3.81 -23.19
C GLN A 283 10.86 4.79 -23.70
N ALA A 284 11.27 5.87 -24.36
CA ALA A 284 10.35 6.86 -24.93
C ALA A 284 9.42 6.22 -25.97
N ILE A 285 9.96 5.38 -26.87
CA ILE A 285 9.15 4.62 -27.84
C ILE A 285 8.11 3.76 -27.13
N ILE A 286 8.51 3.03 -26.09
CA ILE A 286 7.58 2.19 -25.31
C ILE A 286 6.48 3.05 -24.66
N ASN A 287 6.81 4.21 -24.12
CA ASN A 287 5.83 5.12 -23.49
C ASN A 287 4.77 5.56 -24.51
N TYR A 288 5.19 6.03 -25.68
CA TYR A 288 4.27 6.45 -26.73
C TYR A 288 3.49 5.28 -27.34
N ALA A 289 4.14 4.13 -27.52
CA ALA A 289 3.49 2.89 -27.97
C ALA A 289 2.38 2.44 -27.01
N VAL A 290 2.57 2.62 -25.70
CA VAL A 290 1.52 2.38 -24.70
C VAL A 290 0.42 3.43 -24.77
N GLN A 291 0.77 4.71 -24.83
CA GLN A 291 -0.18 5.82 -24.91
C GLN A 291 -1.14 5.68 -26.09
N TYR A 292 -0.62 5.26 -27.24
CA TYR A 292 -1.36 5.19 -28.48
C TYR A 292 -1.77 3.77 -28.89
N ASN A 293 -1.47 2.77 -28.07
CA ASN A 293 -1.74 1.36 -28.35
C ASN A 293 -1.16 0.93 -29.71
N ILE A 294 0.12 1.20 -29.93
CA ILE A 294 0.88 0.83 -31.15
C ILE A 294 1.93 -0.20 -30.77
N LEU A 295 2.27 -1.13 -31.68
CA LEU A 295 3.32 -2.14 -31.45
C LEU A 295 4.71 -1.48 -31.30
N PRO A 296 5.39 -1.58 -30.14
CA PRO A 296 6.68 -0.93 -29.94
C PRO A 296 7.80 -1.51 -30.81
N SER A 297 7.86 -2.85 -31.00
CA SER A 297 8.86 -3.42 -31.92
C SER A 297 8.66 -2.96 -33.36
N GLY A 298 7.40 -2.68 -33.76
CA GLY A 298 7.08 -2.08 -35.05
C GLY A 298 7.76 -0.74 -35.22
N ILE A 299 7.62 0.15 -34.24
CA ILE A 299 8.28 1.47 -34.24
C ILE A 299 9.81 1.33 -34.22
N ILE A 300 10.38 0.48 -33.36
CA ILE A 300 11.84 0.31 -33.24
C ILE A 300 12.44 -0.22 -34.55
N THR A 301 11.79 -1.19 -35.18
CA THR A 301 12.23 -1.79 -36.45
C THR A 301 12.14 -0.77 -37.58
N GLN A 302 11.04 -0.01 -37.62
CA GLN A 302 10.82 1.03 -38.61
C GLN A 302 11.87 2.13 -38.52
N LEU A 303 12.13 2.67 -37.34
CA LEU A 303 13.16 3.71 -37.17
C LEU A 303 14.59 3.20 -37.43
N TYR A 304 14.84 1.89 -37.32
CA TYR A 304 16.09 1.31 -37.80
C TYR A 304 16.17 1.35 -39.33
N LEU A 305 15.10 0.91 -40.01
CA LEU A 305 15.03 0.91 -41.47
C LEU A 305 15.17 2.31 -42.06
N GLU A 306 14.51 3.30 -41.47
CA GLU A 306 14.47 4.66 -42.01
C GLU A 306 15.76 5.47 -41.78
N SER A 307 16.49 5.21 -40.68
CA SER A 307 17.61 6.08 -40.31
C SER A 307 18.70 5.43 -39.48
N PHE A 308 18.69 4.11 -39.32
CA PHE A 308 19.58 3.40 -38.41
C PHE A 308 19.51 3.95 -36.97
N TRP A 309 18.28 4.23 -36.50
CA TRP A 309 18.01 4.87 -35.21
C TRP A 309 18.65 6.26 -35.06
N GLY A 310 18.52 7.07 -36.11
CA GLY A 310 18.99 8.46 -36.13
C GLY A 310 20.43 8.66 -36.60
N ASP A 311 21.10 7.61 -37.06
CA ASP A 311 22.48 7.68 -37.55
C ASP A 311 22.60 8.17 -39.01
N SER A 312 21.48 8.38 -39.70
CA SER A 312 21.44 9.05 -41.00
C SER A 312 21.78 10.55 -40.88
N THR A 313 22.18 11.19 -41.99
CA THR A 313 22.47 12.64 -42.02
C THR A 313 21.29 13.47 -41.52
N VAL A 314 20.06 13.11 -41.91
CA VAL A 314 18.83 13.78 -41.45
C VAL A 314 18.58 13.49 -39.97
N GLY A 315 18.78 12.25 -39.52
CA GLY A 315 18.61 11.86 -38.12
C GLY A 315 19.52 12.63 -37.17
N ARG A 316 20.81 12.78 -37.53
CA ARG A 316 21.80 13.50 -36.71
C ARG A 316 21.61 15.01 -36.72
N ARG A 317 21.24 15.59 -37.87
CA ARG A 317 21.14 17.05 -38.02
C ARG A 317 19.80 17.63 -37.57
N ASP A 318 18.72 16.90 -37.84
CA ASP A 318 17.35 17.41 -37.67
C ASP A 318 16.53 16.67 -36.61
N ASN A 319 17.13 15.72 -35.88
CA ASN A 319 16.46 14.84 -34.93
C ASN A 319 15.26 14.10 -35.56
N ASN A 320 15.29 13.87 -36.87
CA ASN A 320 14.17 13.34 -37.65
C ASN A 320 14.51 11.94 -38.18
N TRP A 321 14.05 10.91 -37.46
CA TRP A 321 14.49 9.53 -37.70
C TRP A 321 13.61 8.78 -38.71
N SER A 322 12.53 9.40 -39.18
CA SER A 322 11.60 8.78 -40.14
C SER A 322 11.50 9.56 -41.45
N GLY A 323 12.30 10.61 -41.64
CA GLY A 323 12.28 11.43 -42.85
C GLY A 323 11.03 12.30 -43.03
N MET A 324 10.36 12.71 -41.94
CA MET A 324 9.14 13.55 -42.04
C MET A 324 9.43 14.88 -42.74
N THR A 325 8.60 15.23 -43.72
CA THR A 325 8.82 16.36 -44.62
C THR A 325 7.90 17.53 -44.32
N GLY A 326 8.40 18.75 -44.42
CA GLY A 326 7.64 20.00 -44.31
C GLY A 326 8.49 21.16 -43.80
N GLY A 327 7.87 22.34 -43.73
CA GLY A 327 8.48 23.56 -43.19
C GLY A 327 8.10 23.82 -41.73
N ALA A 328 8.60 24.94 -41.19
CA ALA A 328 8.32 25.40 -39.83
C ALA A 328 6.81 25.54 -39.57
N GLN A 329 6.32 24.84 -38.54
CA GLN A 329 4.89 24.82 -38.18
C GLN A 329 4.69 24.24 -36.77
N THR A 330 3.47 24.40 -36.24
CA THR A 330 3.02 23.61 -35.07
C THR A 330 2.25 22.40 -35.57
N ARG A 331 2.72 21.20 -35.22
CA ARG A 331 2.15 19.92 -35.65
C ARG A 331 0.89 19.59 -34.84
N PRO A 332 -0.01 18.72 -35.36
CA PRO A 332 -1.21 18.29 -34.63
C PRO A 332 -0.94 17.62 -33.27
N SER A 333 0.27 17.10 -33.05
CA SER A 333 0.73 16.58 -31.74
C SER A 333 1.04 17.68 -30.70
N GLY A 334 0.98 18.95 -31.11
CA GLY A 334 1.42 20.11 -30.33
C GLY A 334 2.92 20.39 -30.38
N VAL A 335 3.70 19.58 -31.11
CA VAL A 335 5.14 19.77 -31.29
C VAL A 335 5.40 20.91 -32.28
N LYS A 336 6.31 21.83 -31.93
CA LYS A 336 6.78 22.89 -32.83
C LYS A 336 8.00 22.38 -33.59
N VAL A 337 7.94 22.43 -34.91
CA VAL A 337 9.06 22.05 -35.80
C VAL A 337 9.57 23.28 -36.54
N THR A 338 10.86 23.32 -36.84
CA THR A 338 11.49 24.31 -37.72
C THR A 338 11.87 23.67 -39.06
N THR A 339 12.33 24.49 -40.01
CA THR A 339 12.77 24.01 -41.33
C THR A 339 14.15 23.35 -41.20
N GLY A 340 14.26 22.07 -41.58
CA GLY A 340 15.50 21.29 -41.59
C GLY A 340 16.19 21.26 -42.96
N MET A 341 16.85 20.15 -43.29
CA MET A 341 17.58 20.03 -44.58
C MET A 341 16.68 20.09 -45.80
N ALA A 342 17.24 20.62 -46.90
CA ALA A 342 16.67 20.41 -48.21
C ALA A 342 16.64 18.90 -48.52
N ARG A 343 15.54 18.45 -49.09
CA ARG A 343 15.41 17.11 -49.66
C ARG A 343 16.23 17.00 -50.95
N PRO A 344 16.52 15.78 -51.43
CA PRO A 344 17.12 15.58 -52.75
C PRO A 344 16.40 16.40 -53.81
N ALA A 345 17.17 16.97 -54.75
CA ALA A 345 16.65 17.94 -55.73
C ALA A 345 15.49 17.40 -56.59
N ASN A 346 15.46 16.09 -56.81
CA ASN A 346 14.41 15.36 -57.53
C ASN A 346 13.10 15.17 -56.73
N GLU A 347 13.12 15.36 -55.40
CA GLU A 347 11.93 15.22 -54.53
C GLU A 347 11.30 16.56 -54.14
N GLY A 348 12.11 17.62 -54.08
CA GLY A 348 11.68 18.96 -53.69
C GLY A 348 11.27 19.10 -52.21
N GLY A 349 11.40 20.32 -51.67
CA GLY A 349 11.01 20.67 -50.30
C GLY A 349 12.08 20.39 -49.23
N THR A 350 11.66 20.35 -47.97
CA THR A 350 12.54 20.27 -46.79
C THR A 350 12.10 19.18 -45.82
N TYR A 351 13.05 18.64 -45.06
CA TYR A 351 12.78 17.84 -43.87
C TYR A 351 12.38 18.74 -42.70
N MET A 352 11.57 18.20 -41.78
CA MET A 352 11.29 18.87 -40.51
C MET A 352 12.48 18.75 -39.56
N HIS A 353 12.79 19.83 -38.85
CA HIS A 353 13.76 19.86 -37.75
C HIS A 353 13.02 19.87 -36.41
N TYR A 354 13.38 18.93 -35.53
CA TYR A 354 12.83 18.80 -34.19
C TYR A 354 13.85 19.28 -33.15
N ALA A 355 13.36 19.98 -32.13
CA ALA A 355 14.20 20.46 -31.03
C ALA A 355 14.86 19.31 -30.24
N SER A 356 14.22 18.13 -30.21
CA SER A 356 14.75 16.94 -29.57
C SER A 356 14.24 15.66 -30.25
N VAL A 357 14.93 14.54 -30.00
CA VAL A 357 14.45 13.21 -30.44
C VAL A 357 13.12 12.85 -29.76
N ASP A 358 12.87 13.30 -28.53
CA ASP A 358 11.59 13.05 -27.85
C ASP A 358 10.42 13.79 -28.52
N ASP A 359 10.62 15.04 -28.95
CA ASP A 359 9.64 15.79 -29.74
C ASP A 359 9.32 15.09 -31.07
N PHE A 360 10.35 14.56 -31.73
CA PHE A 360 10.17 13.71 -32.91
C PHE A 360 9.35 12.45 -32.60
N LEU A 361 9.72 11.69 -31.56
CA LEU A 361 9.02 10.46 -31.19
C LEU A 361 7.55 10.72 -30.82
N LYS A 362 7.28 11.86 -30.16
CA LYS A 362 5.92 12.32 -29.85
C LYS A 362 5.11 12.61 -31.11
N ASP A 363 5.65 13.37 -32.06
CA ASP A 363 4.92 13.71 -33.30
C ASP A 363 4.75 12.49 -34.20
N TYR A 364 5.80 11.69 -34.35
CA TYR A 364 5.81 10.50 -35.19
C TYR A 364 4.78 9.46 -34.72
N THR A 365 4.72 9.18 -33.42
CA THR A 365 3.74 8.23 -32.89
C THR A 365 2.30 8.77 -32.90
N TYR A 366 2.13 10.10 -32.77
CA TYR A 366 0.82 10.74 -32.97
C TYR A 366 0.37 10.65 -34.43
N LEU A 367 1.26 10.85 -35.39
CA LEU A 367 1.01 10.65 -36.83
C LEU A 367 0.50 9.23 -37.09
N LEU A 368 1.18 8.23 -36.55
CA LEU A 368 0.82 6.81 -36.70
C LEU A 368 -0.55 6.47 -36.11
N ALA A 369 -0.97 7.09 -35.00
CA ALA A 369 -2.18 6.67 -34.27
C ALA A 369 -3.39 7.61 -34.31
N LYS A 370 -3.19 8.91 -34.49
CA LYS A 370 -4.25 9.92 -34.27
C LYS A 370 -4.56 10.77 -35.50
N GLN A 371 -3.63 10.91 -36.43
CA GLN A 371 -3.89 11.70 -37.65
C GLN A 371 -4.74 10.96 -38.69
N GLY A 372 -5.13 9.70 -38.43
CA GLY A 372 -6.03 8.94 -39.31
C GLY A 372 -5.39 8.55 -40.65
N ILE A 373 -4.05 8.58 -40.76
CA ILE A 373 -3.33 8.23 -41.98
C ILE A 373 -3.01 6.73 -42.04
N TYR A 374 -2.59 6.14 -40.91
CA TYR A 374 -2.15 4.75 -40.84
C TYR A 374 -3.07 3.92 -39.94
N ASN A 375 -3.15 2.62 -40.21
CA ASN A 375 -4.01 1.66 -39.50
C ASN A 375 -3.19 0.70 -38.62
N VAL A 376 -2.33 1.25 -37.77
CA VAL A 376 -1.38 0.47 -36.94
C VAL A 376 -1.79 0.32 -35.48
N VAL A 377 -2.83 1.03 -35.04
CA VAL A 377 -3.33 0.98 -33.66
C VAL A 377 -3.94 -0.40 -33.37
N GLY A 378 -3.55 -1.00 -32.25
CA GLY A 378 -4.03 -2.29 -31.76
C GLY A 378 -3.46 -3.52 -32.47
N LYS A 379 -2.59 -3.35 -33.47
CA LYS A 379 -1.94 -4.47 -34.16
C LYS A 379 -0.92 -5.12 -33.22
N LYS A 380 -0.98 -6.46 -33.10
CA LYS A 380 -0.22 -7.21 -32.08
C LYS A 380 1.02 -7.90 -32.60
N ASN A 381 1.26 -7.91 -33.90
CA ASN A 381 2.42 -8.55 -34.50
C ASN A 381 2.98 -7.65 -35.61
N LEU A 382 4.24 -7.89 -35.96
CA LEU A 382 4.95 -7.07 -36.93
C LEU A 382 4.26 -7.09 -38.31
N ALA A 383 3.74 -8.23 -38.75
CA ALA A 383 3.10 -8.37 -40.06
C ALA A 383 1.85 -7.46 -40.18
N ASP A 384 0.97 -7.49 -39.17
CA ASP A 384 -0.23 -6.66 -39.11
C ASP A 384 0.10 -5.18 -38.95
N TYR A 385 1.12 -4.86 -38.13
CA TYR A 385 1.63 -3.50 -37.98
C TYR A 385 2.13 -2.97 -39.33
N THR A 386 3.01 -3.71 -39.99
CA THR A 386 3.60 -3.31 -41.28
C THR A 386 2.54 -3.22 -42.35
N LYS A 387 1.58 -4.15 -42.42
CA LYS A 387 0.45 -4.05 -43.36
C LYS A 387 -0.36 -2.78 -43.14
N GLY A 388 -0.59 -2.40 -41.88
CA GLY A 388 -1.30 -1.18 -41.49
C GLY A 388 -0.60 0.14 -41.87
N LEU A 389 0.66 0.11 -42.30
CA LEU A 389 1.39 1.26 -42.84
C LEU A 389 1.10 1.52 -44.33
N PHE A 390 0.41 0.58 -45.01
CA PHE A 390 0.14 0.65 -46.45
C PHE A 390 -1.36 0.57 -46.71
N ARG A 391 -1.78 0.99 -47.91
CA ARG A 391 -3.17 0.87 -48.35
C ARG A 391 -3.69 -0.57 -48.27
N ALA A 392 -2.79 -1.54 -48.48
CA ALA A 392 -3.06 -2.97 -48.29
C ALA A 392 -3.60 -3.36 -46.90
N GLY A 393 -3.33 -2.56 -45.85
CA GLY A 393 -3.86 -2.74 -44.49
C GLY A 393 -4.82 -1.65 -44.05
N GLY A 394 -5.32 -0.82 -44.97
CA GLY A 394 -6.30 0.24 -44.68
C GLY A 394 -5.69 1.59 -44.29
N ALA A 395 -4.41 1.83 -44.59
CA ALA A 395 -3.86 3.19 -44.53
C ALA A 395 -4.38 4.06 -45.69
N LYS A 396 -4.42 5.38 -45.50
CA LYS A 396 -4.80 6.35 -46.55
C LYS A 396 -3.73 6.48 -47.64
N TYR A 397 -2.46 6.37 -47.25
CA TYR A 397 -1.30 6.44 -48.12
C TYR A 397 -0.32 5.32 -47.79
N ASP A 398 0.50 4.96 -48.76
CA ASP A 398 1.59 4.01 -48.58
C ASP A 398 2.77 4.71 -47.89
N TYR A 399 3.24 4.15 -46.78
CA TYR A 399 4.31 4.76 -45.98
C TYR A 399 5.62 4.94 -46.78
N ALA A 400 5.94 4.00 -47.68
CA ALA A 400 7.15 4.04 -48.49
C ALA A 400 6.87 3.75 -49.98
N ALA A 401 7.57 4.45 -50.87
CA ALA A 401 7.46 4.26 -52.32
C ALA A 401 7.90 2.85 -52.79
N ALA A 402 8.74 2.15 -52.01
CA ALA A 402 9.16 0.78 -52.28
C ALA A 402 8.02 -0.25 -52.23
N GLY A 403 6.84 0.12 -51.71
CA GLY A 403 5.66 -0.72 -51.65
C GLY A 403 5.69 -1.76 -50.52
N TYR A 404 4.50 -2.29 -50.19
CA TYR A 404 4.28 -3.17 -49.04
C TYR A 404 5.14 -4.44 -49.04
N GLN A 405 5.26 -5.12 -50.19
CA GLN A 405 6.00 -6.40 -50.31
C GLN A 405 7.49 -6.26 -49.99
N SER A 406 8.13 -5.21 -50.52
CA SER A 406 9.53 -4.93 -50.22
C SER A 406 9.71 -4.54 -48.75
N TYR A 407 8.82 -3.68 -48.24
CA TYR A 407 8.92 -3.14 -46.89
C TYR A 407 8.69 -4.20 -45.80
N THR A 408 7.74 -5.12 -45.99
CA THR A 408 7.47 -6.19 -45.01
C THR A 408 8.64 -7.16 -44.87
N ASN A 409 9.35 -7.44 -45.96
CA ASN A 409 10.53 -8.30 -45.94
C ASN A 409 11.67 -7.64 -45.17
N LEU A 410 11.93 -6.35 -45.43
CA LEU A 410 12.96 -5.58 -44.71
C LEU A 410 12.65 -5.50 -43.21
N MET A 411 11.42 -5.13 -42.85
CA MET A 411 10.98 -5.06 -41.45
C MET A 411 11.15 -6.41 -40.73
N THR A 412 10.74 -7.51 -41.37
CA THR A 412 10.86 -8.85 -40.79
C THR A 412 12.31 -9.25 -40.58
N ASN A 413 13.16 -9.02 -41.59
CA ASN A 413 14.60 -9.32 -41.51
C ASN A 413 15.30 -8.50 -40.43
N ILE A 414 15.01 -7.21 -40.33
CA ILE A 414 15.56 -6.32 -39.29
C ILE A 414 15.13 -6.79 -37.90
N ARG A 415 13.82 -7.04 -37.69
CA ARG A 415 13.31 -7.50 -36.37
C ARG A 415 13.96 -8.81 -35.96
N ASN A 416 14.03 -9.77 -36.87
CA ASN A 416 14.65 -11.07 -36.62
C ASN A 416 16.16 -10.93 -36.34
N GLY A 417 16.85 -10.08 -37.10
CA GLY A 417 18.26 -9.78 -36.91
C GLY A 417 18.55 -9.14 -35.55
N ILE A 418 17.77 -8.14 -35.15
CA ILE A 418 17.89 -7.50 -33.83
C ILE A 418 17.67 -8.55 -32.74
N ASN A 419 16.57 -9.31 -32.80
CA ASN A 419 16.27 -10.35 -31.81
C ASN A 419 17.39 -11.39 -31.71
N LYS A 420 17.96 -11.83 -32.84
CA LYS A 420 19.06 -12.79 -32.87
C LYS A 420 20.29 -12.30 -32.09
N VAL A 421 20.65 -11.02 -32.19
CA VAL A 421 21.86 -10.48 -31.52
C VAL A 421 21.59 -9.93 -30.11
N THR A 422 20.34 -9.80 -29.69
CA THR A 422 19.95 -9.18 -28.41
C THR A 422 19.17 -10.12 -27.48
N GLY A 423 19.09 -11.41 -27.81
CA GLY A 423 18.37 -12.39 -26.98
C GLY A 423 16.86 -12.17 -26.99
N ASN A 424 16.28 -11.90 -28.16
CA ASN A 424 14.84 -11.69 -28.37
C ASN A 424 14.28 -10.47 -27.61
N ILE A 425 15.03 -9.36 -27.57
CA ILE A 425 14.62 -8.17 -26.84
C ILE A 425 13.32 -7.54 -27.37
N LEU A 426 13.09 -7.56 -28.68
CA LEU A 426 11.89 -6.98 -29.29
C LEU A 426 10.66 -7.84 -28.98
N ASP A 427 10.81 -9.17 -28.93
CA ASP A 427 9.74 -10.06 -28.46
C ASP A 427 9.42 -9.81 -26.99
N THR A 428 10.44 -9.55 -26.18
CA THR A 428 10.27 -9.20 -24.77
C THR A 428 9.54 -7.87 -24.63
N ILE A 429 9.91 -6.85 -25.42
CA ILE A 429 9.26 -5.54 -25.44
C ILE A 429 7.79 -5.67 -25.88
N ASP A 430 7.51 -6.43 -26.93
CA ASP A 430 6.14 -6.64 -27.42
C ASP A 430 5.30 -7.42 -26.41
N LYS A 431 5.82 -8.49 -25.82
CA LYS A 431 5.14 -9.24 -24.76
C LYS A 431 4.86 -8.33 -23.57
N LEU A 432 5.82 -7.51 -23.17
CA LEU A 432 5.65 -6.53 -22.11
C LEU A 432 4.57 -5.51 -22.45
N TRP A 433 4.41 -5.10 -23.71
CA TRP A 433 3.36 -4.19 -24.18
C TRP A 433 1.98 -4.86 -24.36
N GLN A 434 1.94 -6.13 -24.75
CA GLN A 434 0.69 -6.90 -24.93
C GLN A 434 0.14 -7.46 -23.63
N THR A 435 0.99 -7.62 -22.62
CA THR A 435 0.55 -8.07 -21.29
C THR A 435 -0.49 -7.08 -20.78
N PRO A 436 -1.74 -7.53 -20.54
CA PRO A 436 -2.74 -6.72 -19.87
C PRO A 436 -2.17 -6.29 -18.54
N VAL A 437 -2.45 -5.06 -18.12
CA VAL A 437 -2.11 -4.61 -16.78
C VAL A 437 -2.88 -5.48 -15.79
N LYS A 438 -2.29 -6.58 -15.33
CA LYS A 438 -2.75 -7.28 -14.13
C LYS A 438 -2.53 -6.29 -12.97
N PRO A 439 -3.50 -6.04 -12.09
CA PRO A 439 -3.22 -5.24 -10.92
C PRO A 439 -2.19 -5.98 -10.05
N ILE A 440 -1.07 -5.34 -9.67
CA ILE A 440 -0.30 -5.76 -8.49
C ILE A 440 -1.29 -5.88 -7.35
N THR A 441 -1.46 -7.08 -6.82
CA THR A 441 -1.87 -7.35 -5.44
C THR A 441 -0.65 -7.30 -4.51
N ALA A 442 -0.07 -6.11 -4.46
CA ALA A 442 0.92 -5.64 -3.51
C ALA A 442 0.65 -4.14 -3.40
N VAL A 443 -0.51 -3.87 -2.84
CA VAL A 443 -0.67 -2.64 -2.09
C VAL A 443 0.47 -2.70 -1.07
N ASN A 444 1.35 -1.70 -1.05
CA ASN A 444 1.97 -1.33 0.22
C ASN A 444 0.81 -0.82 1.10
N VAL A 445 -0.01 -1.75 1.61
CA VAL A 445 -0.68 -1.53 2.87
C VAL A 445 0.47 -1.30 3.82
N ALA A 446 0.53 -0.15 4.48
CA ALA A 446 1.45 0.03 5.59
C ALA A 446 1.22 -1.15 6.55
N ARG A 447 2.07 -2.18 6.46
CA ARG A 447 1.98 -3.32 7.37
C ARG A 447 2.55 -2.78 8.66
N ARG A 448 1.74 -2.77 9.70
CA ARG A 448 2.24 -2.43 11.04
C ARG A 448 3.36 -3.43 11.35
N ALA A 449 4.60 -2.94 11.39
CA ALA A 449 5.79 -3.73 11.66
C ALA A 449 5.76 -4.20 13.13
N THR A 450 4.91 -5.16 13.43
CA THR A 450 4.48 -5.50 14.79
C THR A 450 5.64 -6.08 15.59
N LYS A 451 6.46 -6.95 14.98
CA LYS A 451 7.67 -7.48 15.63
C LYS A 451 8.69 -6.36 15.86
N THR A 452 8.87 -5.47 14.89
CA THR A 452 9.80 -4.34 14.98
C THR A 452 9.37 -3.33 16.05
N ILE A 453 8.07 -3.05 16.14
CA ILE A 453 7.47 -2.22 17.20
C ILE A 453 7.64 -2.88 18.57
N GLN A 454 7.38 -4.18 18.70
CA GLN A 454 7.59 -4.93 19.95
C GLN A 454 9.07 -4.89 20.38
N ALA A 455 9.99 -5.21 19.46
CA ALA A 455 11.42 -5.17 19.73
C ALA A 455 11.89 -3.75 20.10
N LEU A 456 11.33 -2.71 19.49
CA LEU A 456 11.67 -1.32 19.80
C LEU A 456 11.11 -0.86 21.15
N ASN A 457 9.89 -1.29 21.49
CA ASN A 457 9.30 -1.05 22.81
C ASN A 457 10.13 -1.74 23.90
N GLU A 458 10.58 -2.95 23.66
CA GLU A 458 11.47 -3.66 24.59
C GLU A 458 12.85 -3.00 24.69
N ALA A 459 13.47 -2.61 23.57
CA ALA A 459 14.71 -1.82 23.59
C ALA A 459 14.55 -0.53 24.42
N THR A 460 13.39 0.12 24.32
CA THR A 460 13.06 1.32 25.11
C THR A 460 12.93 1.01 26.61
N ARG A 461 12.46 -0.19 26.99
CA ARG A 461 12.40 -0.64 28.39
C ARG A 461 13.77 -1.01 28.96
N LEU A 462 14.78 -1.23 28.12
CA LEU A 462 16.14 -1.53 28.55
C LEU A 462 16.94 -0.28 28.93
N LYS A 463 16.38 0.92 28.83
CA LYS A 463 17.03 2.17 29.26
C LYS A 463 17.54 2.06 30.71
N GLY A 464 18.76 2.52 30.92
CA GLY A 464 19.46 2.43 32.20
C GLY A 464 20.06 1.05 32.51
N ARG A 465 19.88 0.04 31.63
CA ARG A 465 20.47 -1.30 31.79
C ARG A 465 21.63 -1.50 30.80
N ARG A 466 22.63 -2.27 31.22
CA ARG A 466 23.74 -2.71 30.37
C ARG A 466 23.33 -3.96 29.59
N ILE A 467 23.56 -3.95 28.27
CA ILE A 467 23.30 -5.07 27.38
C ILE A 467 24.61 -5.66 26.87
N GLY A 468 24.79 -6.97 27.07
CA GLY A 468 26.00 -7.72 26.67
C GLY A 468 27.28 -7.09 27.20
N SER A 469 28.27 -6.95 26.31
CA SER A 469 29.57 -6.33 26.58
C SER A 469 29.47 -4.86 27.06
N GLY A 470 28.30 -4.21 26.93
CA GLY A 470 28.12 -2.79 27.24
C GLY A 470 28.59 -1.86 26.13
N GLN A 471 29.01 -2.40 24.98
CA GLN A 471 29.42 -1.64 23.81
C GLN A 471 28.23 -1.26 22.92
N CYS A 472 28.43 -0.32 21.99
CA CYS A 472 27.37 0.14 21.08
C CYS A 472 26.80 -1.00 20.22
N TYR A 473 27.65 -1.89 19.73
CA TYR A 473 27.26 -3.05 18.92
C TYR A 473 26.48 -4.13 19.70
N ALA A 474 26.61 -4.20 21.03
CA ALA A 474 25.84 -5.16 21.83
C ALA A 474 24.34 -4.82 21.84
N LEU A 475 23.97 -3.53 21.89
CA LEU A 475 22.57 -3.11 21.77
C LEU A 475 22.02 -3.40 20.37
N SER A 476 22.75 -2.99 19.33
CA SER A 476 22.37 -3.26 17.94
C SER A 476 22.29 -4.76 17.65
N GLY A 477 23.18 -5.57 18.23
CA GLY A 477 23.22 -7.02 18.08
C GLY A 477 22.09 -7.75 18.80
N TRP A 478 21.73 -7.30 20.02
CA TRP A 478 20.53 -7.77 20.70
C TRP A 478 19.28 -7.51 19.86
N TYR A 479 19.16 -6.30 19.31
CA TYR A 479 18.01 -5.91 18.49
C TYR A 479 17.96 -6.69 17.17
N ALA A 480 19.10 -6.85 16.48
CA ALA A 480 19.20 -7.63 15.25
C ALA A 480 18.84 -9.09 15.47
N LYS A 481 19.39 -9.73 16.50
CA LYS A 481 19.10 -11.14 16.84
C LYS A 481 17.60 -11.37 17.10
N LYS A 482 16.96 -10.45 17.83
CA LYS A 482 15.54 -10.53 18.17
C LYS A 482 14.60 -10.41 16.97
N LEU A 483 15.09 -9.82 15.88
CA LEU A 483 14.37 -9.62 14.62
C LEU A 483 14.90 -10.54 13.51
N ASP A 484 15.45 -11.70 13.90
CA ASP A 484 15.96 -12.75 13.01
C ASP A 484 17.02 -12.23 12.00
N GLY A 485 17.79 -11.21 12.41
CA GLY A 485 18.86 -10.58 11.63
C GLY A 485 20.25 -11.19 11.84
N ALA A 486 21.27 -10.51 11.32
CA ALA A 486 22.66 -10.90 11.53
C ALA A 486 23.05 -10.83 13.02
N TRP A 487 23.90 -11.76 13.46
CA TRP A 487 24.41 -11.75 14.84
C TRP A 487 25.75 -11.04 14.82
N ILE A 488 25.75 -9.81 15.32
CA ILE A 488 26.86 -8.86 15.12
C ILE A 488 27.68 -8.61 16.39
N ASP A 489 27.36 -9.28 17.49
CA ASP A 489 28.08 -9.20 18.76
C ASP A 489 28.10 -10.57 19.46
N SER A 490 29.30 -11.05 19.79
CA SER A 490 29.52 -12.37 20.39
C SER A 490 28.95 -12.49 21.81
N SER A 491 28.85 -11.39 22.57
CA SER A 491 28.27 -11.37 23.90
C SER A 491 26.74 -11.53 23.91
N ILE A 492 26.10 -11.40 22.74
CA ILE A 492 24.66 -11.62 22.55
C ILE A 492 24.39 -12.98 21.86
N GLY A 493 25.28 -13.94 22.08
CA GLY A 493 25.10 -15.34 21.69
C GLY A 493 25.76 -15.76 20.38
N GLY A 494 26.78 -15.02 19.90
CA GLY A 494 27.65 -15.45 18.80
C GLY A 494 27.66 -14.50 17.59
N ILE A 495 28.46 -14.83 16.58
CA ILE A 495 28.59 -14.07 15.32
C ILE A 495 28.04 -14.89 14.16
N ARG A 496 27.14 -14.31 13.34
CA ARG A 496 26.50 -14.99 12.20
C ARG A 496 26.22 -14.00 11.07
N GLY A 497 26.54 -14.40 9.84
CA GLY A 497 26.31 -13.59 8.63
C GLY A 497 27.38 -12.55 8.34
N ARG A 498 28.54 -12.62 9.01
CA ARG A 498 29.70 -11.77 8.72
C ARG A 498 30.30 -12.14 7.37
N ILE A 499 30.53 -11.14 6.53
CA ILE A 499 31.15 -11.25 5.20
C ILE A 499 32.33 -10.28 5.04
N GLY A 500 32.58 -9.41 6.03
CA GLY A 500 33.67 -8.44 6.04
C GLY A 500 34.37 -8.33 7.39
N GLY A 501 34.95 -7.16 7.65
CA GLY A 501 35.84 -6.90 8.79
C GLY A 501 35.20 -7.05 10.17
N GLY A 502 33.90 -6.77 10.31
CA GLY A 502 33.04 -7.12 11.46
C GLY A 502 33.41 -6.52 12.81
N MET A 503 34.45 -5.68 12.89
CA MET A 503 35.00 -5.11 14.13
C MET A 503 34.63 -3.63 14.33
N ALA A 504 34.34 -2.89 13.26
CA ALA A 504 34.03 -1.46 13.34
C ALA A 504 32.51 -1.20 13.29
N ALA A 505 32.00 -0.40 14.24
CA ALA A 505 30.60 -0.02 14.30
C ALA A 505 30.12 0.71 13.04
N ALA A 506 30.98 1.54 12.43
CA ALA A 506 30.72 2.23 11.17
C ALA A 506 30.41 1.28 10.00
N LEU A 507 30.99 0.06 10.03
CA LEU A 507 30.98 -0.88 8.93
C LEU A 507 30.00 -2.04 9.12
N ILE A 508 29.26 -2.08 10.25
CA ILE A 508 28.25 -3.12 10.51
C ILE A 508 27.29 -3.32 9.32
N GLY A 509 26.91 -2.23 8.65
CA GLY A 509 26.03 -2.32 7.48
C GLY A 509 26.65 -3.06 6.28
N THR A 510 27.97 -2.98 6.09
CA THR A 510 28.66 -3.59 4.95
C THR A 510 29.35 -4.91 5.28
N ASP A 511 29.71 -5.11 6.55
CA ASP A 511 30.47 -6.27 7.01
C ASP A 511 29.60 -7.48 7.32
N TYR A 512 28.28 -7.33 7.28
CA TYR A 512 27.31 -8.39 7.49
C TYR A 512 26.32 -8.47 6.32
N ASN A 513 25.98 -9.70 5.94
CA ASN A 513 25.05 -9.99 4.84
C ASN A 513 23.59 -9.84 5.30
N TRP A 514 23.17 -8.61 5.58
CA TRP A 514 21.81 -8.26 5.98
C TRP A 514 20.75 -8.79 5.00
N GLY A 515 21.08 -8.83 3.70
CA GLY A 515 20.18 -9.30 2.65
C GLY A 515 19.78 -10.77 2.81
N GLN A 516 20.67 -11.63 3.30
CA GLN A 516 20.38 -13.05 3.58
C GLN A 516 19.24 -13.23 4.60
N TYR A 517 19.07 -12.28 5.51
CA TYR A 517 18.05 -12.28 6.56
C TYR A 517 16.79 -11.49 6.15
N GLY A 518 16.72 -11.02 4.90
CA GLY A 518 15.63 -10.19 4.40
C GLY A 518 15.66 -8.74 4.91
N TRP A 519 16.75 -8.30 5.53
CA TRP A 519 16.95 -6.90 5.94
C TRP A 519 17.38 -6.05 4.74
N LYS A 520 17.04 -4.76 4.78
CA LYS A 520 17.42 -3.78 3.75
C LYS A 520 18.57 -2.92 4.25
N LEU A 521 19.70 -2.95 3.54
CA LEU A 521 20.81 -2.04 3.76
C LEU A 521 20.63 -0.73 2.97
N ASP A 522 20.55 0.38 3.68
CA ASP A 522 20.60 1.73 3.12
C ASP A 522 22.04 2.27 3.16
N ARG A 523 22.67 2.35 1.98
CA ARG A 523 24.03 2.92 1.80
C ARG A 523 24.08 4.43 1.58
N SER A 524 22.94 5.11 1.60
CA SER A 524 22.85 6.55 1.35
C SER A 524 21.73 7.17 2.20
N PRO A 525 21.79 7.01 3.53
CA PRO A 525 20.78 7.55 4.43
C PRO A 525 20.79 9.09 4.36
N ASN A 526 19.59 9.69 4.37
CA ASN A 526 19.37 11.13 4.39
C ASN A 526 18.10 11.44 5.19
N ALA A 527 17.91 12.70 5.58
CA ALA A 527 16.77 13.11 6.40
C ALA A 527 15.39 12.68 5.85
N GLY A 528 15.25 12.59 4.53
CA GLY A 528 13.99 12.22 3.87
C GLY A 528 13.72 10.72 3.80
N ASN A 529 14.67 9.84 4.14
CA ASN A 529 14.51 8.39 4.04
C ASN A 529 14.72 7.62 5.36
N LEU A 530 14.93 8.34 6.48
CA LEU A 530 15.05 7.72 7.80
C LEU A 530 13.71 7.20 8.31
N GLN A 531 13.72 6.00 8.89
CA GLN A 531 12.55 5.36 9.48
C GLN A 531 12.87 4.79 10.86
N ALA A 532 11.88 4.81 11.76
CA ALA A 532 11.97 4.13 13.06
C ALA A 532 12.19 2.62 12.88
N GLY A 533 12.97 2.01 13.76
CA GLY A 533 13.33 0.58 13.73
C GLY A 533 14.60 0.26 12.95
N GLY A 534 15.23 1.23 12.28
CA GLY A 534 16.53 1.01 11.63
C GLY A 534 17.70 0.97 12.61
N ILE A 535 18.68 0.09 12.37
CA ILE A 535 19.99 0.15 13.01
C ILE A 535 20.84 1.15 12.23
N TYR A 536 21.21 2.27 12.84
CA TYR A 536 22.04 3.28 12.19
C TYR A 536 23.53 3.04 12.51
N ASN A 537 24.39 3.32 11.55
CA ASN A 537 25.84 3.22 11.69
C ASN A 537 26.47 4.57 11.32
N VAL A 538 27.17 5.18 12.26
CA VAL A 538 27.84 6.47 12.14
C VAL A 538 29.26 6.25 11.60
N LYS A 539 29.70 7.14 10.71
CA LYS A 539 31.06 7.18 10.16
C LYS A 539 32.11 7.16 11.27
N ALA A 540 33.27 6.58 10.98
CA ALA A 540 34.46 6.71 11.80
C ALA A 540 34.97 8.16 11.79
N ASN A 541 35.59 8.60 12.89
CA ASN A 541 36.20 9.94 13.04
C ASN A 541 35.24 11.09 12.66
N PHE A 542 33.95 10.95 12.98
CA PHE A 542 32.93 11.93 12.65
C PHE A 542 32.73 12.90 13.82
N GLY A 543 32.68 14.20 13.53
CA GLY A 543 32.49 15.24 14.53
C GLY A 543 31.06 15.32 15.08
N ALA A 544 30.62 16.54 15.41
CA ALA A 544 29.28 16.77 15.94
C ALA A 544 28.18 16.21 15.01
N PRO A 545 27.11 15.61 15.56
CA PRO A 545 26.78 15.56 16.98
C PRO A 545 27.29 14.30 17.72
N PHE A 546 28.05 13.41 17.06
CA PHE A 546 28.37 12.09 17.62
C PHE A 546 29.78 11.98 18.24
N TYR A 547 30.76 12.70 17.68
CA TYR A 547 32.16 12.66 18.14
C TYR A 547 32.72 11.23 18.19
N THR A 548 32.65 10.52 17.06
CA THR A 548 33.08 9.12 16.96
C THR A 548 34.59 8.98 16.80
N THR A 549 35.15 7.89 17.31
CA THR A 549 36.55 7.49 17.08
C THR A 549 36.68 6.73 15.75
N GLN A 550 37.86 6.14 15.49
CA GLN A 550 38.13 5.31 14.31
C GLN A 550 37.15 4.13 14.12
N TRP A 551 36.43 3.74 15.17
CA TRP A 551 35.47 2.63 15.14
C TRP A 551 34.06 3.04 14.68
N GLY A 552 33.74 4.33 14.69
CA GLY A 552 32.38 4.83 14.46
C GLY A 552 31.44 4.60 15.65
N HIS A 553 30.13 4.59 15.40
CA HIS A 553 29.10 4.32 16.41
C HIS A 553 27.88 3.62 15.78
N THR A 554 27.09 2.91 16.58
CA THR A 554 25.85 2.26 16.12
C THR A 554 24.76 2.32 17.18
N GLY A 555 23.51 2.36 16.75
CA GLY A 555 22.35 2.31 17.64
C GLY A 555 21.06 2.05 16.87
N ILE A 556 19.92 2.24 17.54
CA ILE A 556 18.59 1.96 16.98
C ILE A 556 17.79 3.26 16.85
N ILE A 557 17.20 3.51 15.68
CA ILE A 557 16.30 4.65 15.47
C ILE A 557 14.97 4.35 16.15
N LYS A 558 14.61 5.10 17.20
CA LYS A 558 13.35 4.93 17.93
C LYS A 558 12.19 5.67 17.26
N SER A 559 12.41 6.90 16.83
CA SER A 559 11.36 7.68 16.17
C SER A 559 11.97 8.74 15.27
N VAL A 560 11.26 9.05 14.18
CA VAL A 560 11.64 10.09 13.23
C VAL A 560 10.49 11.08 13.12
N SER A 561 10.79 12.36 13.25
CA SER A 561 9.87 13.48 12.99
C SER A 561 10.43 14.32 11.84
N LYS A 562 9.72 15.38 11.44
CA LYS A 562 10.19 16.27 10.37
C LYS A 562 11.52 16.97 10.69
N THR A 563 11.85 17.16 11.96
CA THR A 563 12.98 17.98 12.40
C THR A 563 13.96 17.25 13.30
N ARG A 564 13.54 16.14 13.92
CA ARG A 564 14.33 15.41 14.92
C ARG A 564 14.26 13.90 14.75
N VAL A 565 15.34 13.23 15.14
CA VAL A 565 15.43 11.78 15.27
C VAL A 565 15.72 11.44 16.73
N THR A 566 14.97 10.52 17.30
CA THR A 566 15.24 9.95 18.63
C THR A 566 15.82 8.56 18.45
N VAL A 567 16.89 8.26 19.16
CA VAL A 567 17.63 7.00 19.06
C VAL A 567 17.82 6.35 20.42
N LEU A 568 18.05 5.04 20.40
CA LEU A 568 18.55 4.26 21.53
C LEU A 568 19.98 3.85 21.22
N GLU A 569 20.89 4.16 22.14
CA GLU A 569 22.32 3.88 21.98
C GLU A 569 22.97 3.48 23.29
N GLN A 570 24.12 2.81 23.19
CA GLN A 570 24.87 2.31 24.34
C GLN A 570 26.35 2.61 24.12
N ASN A 571 27.09 2.84 25.20
CA ASN A 571 28.47 3.32 25.16
C ASN A 571 28.63 4.66 24.44
N TYR A 572 27.61 5.52 24.56
CA TYR A 572 27.69 6.92 24.14
C TYR A 572 28.23 7.76 25.31
N ALA A 573 29.23 8.61 25.04
CA ALA A 573 29.92 9.39 26.06
C ALA A 573 30.44 8.56 27.27
N GLY A 574 30.89 7.32 27.02
CA GLY A 574 31.43 6.41 28.05
C GLY A 574 30.39 5.71 28.92
N ARG A 575 29.09 5.92 28.68
CA ARG A 575 28.01 5.30 29.46
C ARG A 575 27.63 3.95 28.86
N MET A 576 28.11 2.87 29.47
CA MET A 576 27.95 1.49 29.00
C MET A 576 26.55 0.88 29.27
N TYR A 577 25.51 1.70 29.30
CA TYR A 577 24.10 1.30 29.45
C TYR A 577 23.24 1.98 28.38
N VAL A 578 22.07 1.42 28.10
CA VAL A 578 21.16 1.96 27.08
C VAL A 578 20.66 3.33 27.48
N MET A 579 20.82 4.30 26.58
CA MET A 579 20.35 5.67 26.70
C MET A 579 19.47 6.05 25.53
N GLU A 580 18.67 7.08 25.73
CA GLU A 580 17.84 7.69 24.69
C GLU A 580 18.29 9.11 24.45
N ASN A 581 18.69 9.43 23.23
CA ASN A 581 19.10 10.77 22.82
C ASN A 581 18.28 11.23 21.62
N SER A 582 18.25 12.54 21.41
CA SER A 582 17.53 13.15 20.30
C SER A 582 18.42 14.14 19.57
N TYR A 583 18.44 14.04 18.24
CA TYR A 583 19.27 14.84 17.35
C TYR A 583 18.41 15.60 16.35
N GLU A 584 18.93 16.72 15.83
CA GLU A 584 18.37 17.35 14.63
C GLU A 584 18.60 16.42 13.42
N ILE A 585 17.57 16.24 12.59
CA ILE A 585 17.51 15.16 11.59
C ILE A 585 18.58 15.29 10.50
N ASN A 586 18.90 16.50 10.05
CA ASN A 586 19.91 16.70 9.01
C ASN A 586 21.33 16.53 9.56
N ALA A 587 21.61 17.02 10.76
CA ALA A 587 22.87 16.79 11.47
C ALA A 587 23.09 15.31 11.75
N PHE A 588 22.05 14.60 12.20
CA PHE A 588 22.08 13.15 12.41
C PHE A 588 22.40 12.41 11.10
N ALA A 589 21.65 12.68 10.03
CA ALA A 589 21.81 11.99 8.76
C ALA A 589 23.19 12.18 8.10
N ARG A 590 23.81 13.36 8.22
CA ARG A 590 25.15 13.64 7.66
C ARG A 590 26.24 12.73 8.23
N GLY A 591 26.11 12.35 9.50
CA GLY A 591 27.05 11.46 10.19
C GLY A 591 26.92 9.99 9.84
N LEU A 592 25.82 9.58 9.20
CA LEU A 592 25.55 8.18 8.93
C LEU A 592 26.36 7.66 7.73
N GLN A 593 26.92 6.47 7.91
CA GLN A 593 27.52 5.66 6.86
C GLN A 593 26.47 4.75 6.21
N THR A 594 25.70 4.04 7.03
CA THR A 594 24.63 3.13 6.59
C THR A 594 23.49 3.07 7.59
N VAL A 595 22.32 2.59 7.15
CA VAL A 595 21.22 2.18 8.03
C VAL A 595 20.70 0.81 7.60
N CYS A 596 20.53 -0.11 8.54
CA CYS A 596 20.03 -1.46 8.28
C CYS A 596 18.60 -1.56 8.79
N TYR A 597 17.65 -1.80 7.88
CA TYR A 597 16.23 -1.89 8.20
C TYR A 597 15.77 -3.35 8.33
N PRO A 598 15.06 -3.71 9.41
CA PRO A 598 14.44 -5.02 9.62
C PRO A 598 13.57 -5.46 8.46
N ARG A 599 13.37 -6.78 8.36
CA ARG A 599 12.56 -7.42 7.32
C ARG A 599 11.18 -6.79 7.15
N GLU A 600 10.46 -6.50 8.24
CA GLU A 600 9.14 -5.88 8.17
C GLU A 600 9.18 -4.50 7.51
N ILE A 601 10.20 -3.67 7.81
CA ILE A 601 10.37 -2.34 7.20
C ILE A 601 10.85 -2.45 5.75
N ALA A 602 11.70 -3.43 5.45
CA ALA A 602 12.19 -3.68 4.10
C ALA A 602 11.06 -4.09 3.12
N GLN A 603 10.01 -4.71 3.65
CA GLN A 603 8.87 -5.23 2.92
C GLN A 603 7.80 -4.17 2.57
N GLY A 604 7.83 -2.98 3.18
CA GLY A 604 6.84 -1.91 3.00
C GLY A 604 5.88 -1.80 4.17
#